data_AF-A0A1J5JE01-F1
#
_entry.id   AF-A0A1J5JE01-F1
#
_cell.length_a   1.000
_cell.length_b   1.000
_cell.length_c   1.000
_cell.angle_alpha   90.00
_cell.angle_beta   90.00
_cell.angle_gamma   90.00
#
_symmetry.space_group_name_H-M   'P 1'
#
loop_
_entity.id
_entity.type
_entity.pdbx_description
1 polymer ?
#
loop_
_entity_poly.entity_id
_entity_poly.type
_entity_poly.pdbx_seq_one_letter_code
_entity_poly.pdbx_strand_id
1 'polypeptide(L)'
;MGSEAILGTTWCLATAIEHIVRIEACEREQEFYRLIFNDESIELGARPVPDGMKRSPTQRSIDGLLLALRDGYVRATGRRSTTKRPCPTSDTRQWRLHSTDPTLITTDEWRSGELDVDALELTGSTWQYIQIEVPDFMVKAIWPDWPPCDVPATASEASPSAYATPYLALMNAAIAHFGLSAEDQGKKENLLDWFLKQQIEGEPISRKLADAMATLIRLPSAQRGGAKRVLGPDLRKI
;
A
#
# COMPACT_ATOMS: atom_id res chain seq x y z
N MET A 1 25.07 22.53 -17.33
CA MET A 1 24.70 21.62 -16.23
C MET A 1 23.19 21.74 -16.03
N GLY A 2 22.42 20.95 -16.77
CA GLY A 2 20.96 20.89 -16.63
C GLY A 2 20.64 19.76 -15.68
N SER A 3 20.11 20.10 -14.51
CA SER A 3 19.61 19.14 -13.53
C SER A 3 18.49 18.32 -14.15
N GLU A 4 18.73 17.04 -14.38
CA GLU A 4 17.69 16.06 -14.68
C GLU A 4 16.65 16.10 -13.55
N ALA A 5 15.44 16.52 -13.89
CA ALA A 5 14.29 16.37 -13.03
C ALA A 5 14.11 14.87 -12.78
N ILE A 6 14.33 14.45 -11.52
CA ILE A 6 13.79 13.20 -11.02
C ILE A 6 12.27 13.38 -11.13
N LEU A 7 11.70 12.96 -12.26
CA LEU A 7 10.26 12.91 -12.49
C LEU A 7 9.69 11.79 -11.62
N GLY A 8 9.64 12.06 -10.31
CA GLY A 8 8.72 11.37 -9.42
C GLY A 8 7.29 11.70 -9.84
N THR A 9 6.36 10.81 -9.55
CA THR A 9 4.94 11.03 -9.85
C THR A 9 4.46 12.18 -8.97
N THR A 10 3.71 13.14 -9.52
CA THR A 10 3.02 14.13 -8.70
C THR A 10 1.64 13.60 -8.32
N TRP A 11 1.24 13.85 -7.08
CA TRP A 11 -0.10 13.58 -6.58
C TRP A 11 -0.85 14.89 -6.41
N CYS A 12 -2.13 14.93 -6.75
CA CYS A 12 -2.96 16.03 -6.30
C CYS A 12 -3.13 15.96 -4.78
N LEU A 13 -3.43 17.10 -4.15
CA LEU A 13 -3.59 17.21 -2.70
C LEU A 13 -4.60 16.19 -2.14
N ALA A 14 -5.67 15.90 -2.88
CA ALA A 14 -6.67 14.89 -2.49
C ALA A 14 -6.04 13.49 -2.33
N THR A 15 -5.25 13.07 -3.31
CA THR A 15 -4.58 11.75 -3.31
C THR A 15 -3.58 11.64 -2.17
N ALA A 16 -2.84 12.72 -1.89
CA ALA A 16 -1.93 12.75 -0.74
C ALA A 16 -2.67 12.60 0.59
N ILE A 17 -3.79 13.33 0.78
CA ILE A 17 -4.62 13.21 1.97
C ILE A 17 -5.18 11.79 2.11
N GLU A 18 -5.73 11.22 1.03
CA GLU A 18 -6.28 9.86 1.04
C GLU A 18 -5.22 8.82 1.43
N HIS A 19 -3.99 8.96 0.91
CA HIS A 19 -2.88 8.09 1.28
C HIS A 19 -2.58 8.17 2.78
N ILE A 20 -2.47 9.37 3.36
CA ILE A 20 -2.19 9.55 4.80
C ILE A 20 -3.32 8.97 5.65
N VAL A 21 -4.57 9.20 5.27
CA VAL A 21 -5.75 8.65 5.95
C VAL A 21 -5.73 7.12 5.96
N ARG A 22 -5.28 6.51 4.86
CA ARG A 22 -5.10 5.06 4.78
C ARG A 22 -4.02 4.58 5.74
N ILE A 23 -2.86 5.24 5.79
CA ILE A 23 -1.77 4.88 6.70
C ILE A 23 -2.17 5.00 8.17
N GLU A 24 -2.74 6.14 8.59
CA GLU A 24 -3.17 6.34 9.98
C GLU A 24 -4.27 5.35 10.40
N ALA A 25 -5.13 4.93 9.47
CA ALA A 25 -6.13 3.91 9.75
C ALA A 25 -5.49 2.53 10.00
N CYS A 26 -4.48 2.16 9.21
CA CYS A 26 -3.73 0.93 9.41
C CYS A 26 -2.96 0.93 10.73
N GLU A 27 -2.31 2.04 11.09
CA GLU A 27 -1.60 2.18 12.37
C GLU A 27 -2.56 2.04 13.56
N ARG A 28 -3.71 2.71 13.51
CA ARG A 28 -4.71 2.64 14.59
C ARG A 28 -5.28 1.24 14.75
N GLU A 29 -5.52 0.55 13.64
CA GLU A 29 -5.98 -0.84 13.64
C GLU A 29 -4.92 -1.72 14.32
N GLN A 30 -3.63 -1.53 14.04
CA GLN A 30 -2.55 -2.25 14.72
C GLN A 30 -2.41 -1.92 16.20
N GLU A 31 -2.49 -0.65 16.57
CA GLU A 31 -2.46 -0.24 17.98
C GLU A 31 -3.60 -0.89 18.75
N PHE A 32 -4.80 -0.91 18.16
CA PHE A 32 -5.95 -1.60 18.74
C PHE A 32 -5.68 -3.10 18.90
N TYR A 33 -5.14 -3.77 17.87
CA TYR A 33 -4.78 -5.18 17.97
C TYR A 33 -3.69 -5.44 19.01
N ARG A 34 -2.66 -4.59 19.10
CA ARG A 34 -1.61 -4.69 20.15
C ARG A 34 -2.19 -4.57 21.55
N LEU A 35 -3.07 -3.58 21.77
CA LEU A 35 -3.67 -3.31 23.07
C LEU A 35 -4.63 -4.43 23.53
N ILE A 36 -5.38 -5.02 22.58
CA ILE A 36 -6.37 -6.07 22.88
C ILE A 36 -5.71 -7.44 23.04
N PHE A 37 -4.67 -7.74 22.25
CA PHE A 37 -4.08 -9.08 22.19
C PHE A 37 -2.72 -9.21 22.88
N ASN A 38 -2.18 -8.14 23.50
CA ASN A 38 -0.98 -8.17 24.34
C ASN A 38 0.19 -8.98 23.75
N ASP A 39 0.59 -8.60 22.53
CA ASP A 39 1.88 -8.91 21.93
C ASP A 39 2.32 -10.39 21.95
N GLU A 40 1.66 -11.23 21.14
CA GLU A 40 2.34 -12.35 20.48
C GLU A 40 1.91 -12.40 19.01
N SER A 41 2.78 -11.86 18.14
CA SER A 41 2.92 -12.22 16.73
C SER A 41 1.63 -12.39 15.92
N ILE A 42 1.03 -11.28 15.49
CA ILE A 42 0.13 -11.34 14.35
C ILE A 42 0.63 -10.42 13.25
N GLU A 43 1.51 -10.96 12.41
CA GLU A 43 1.64 -10.52 11.02
C GLU A 43 0.32 -10.88 10.30
N LEU A 44 -0.70 -10.06 10.52
CA LEU A 44 -1.93 -10.14 9.73
C LEU A 44 -1.58 -9.67 8.33
N GLY A 45 -1.30 -10.64 7.45
CA GLY A 45 -1.27 -10.43 6.01
C GLY A 45 -2.46 -9.56 5.62
N ALA A 46 -2.13 -8.43 5.00
CA ALA A 46 -3.03 -7.35 4.62
C ALA A 46 -4.42 -7.88 4.25
N ARG A 47 -5.39 -7.68 5.15
CA ARG A 47 -6.79 -7.92 4.81
C ARG A 47 -7.14 -6.89 3.74
N PRO A 48 -7.62 -7.28 2.56
CA PRO A 48 -8.05 -6.31 1.58
C PRO A 48 -9.15 -5.46 2.21
N VAL A 49 -8.93 -4.15 2.26
CA VAL A 49 -9.92 -3.18 2.70
C VAL A 49 -11.19 -3.43 1.90
N PRO A 50 -12.37 -3.56 2.53
CA PRO A 50 -13.61 -3.68 1.78
C PRO A 50 -13.77 -2.44 0.90
N ASP A 51 -13.70 -2.68 -0.40
CA ASP A 51 -13.83 -1.69 -1.45
C ASP A 51 -15.22 -1.04 -1.31
N GLY A 52 -15.26 0.26 -0.97
CA GLY A 52 -16.50 1.03 -0.95
C GLY A 52 -16.76 1.95 0.24
N MET A 53 -15.94 1.96 1.29
CA MET A 53 -16.12 2.94 2.37
C MET A 53 -15.27 4.18 2.09
N LYS A 54 -15.88 5.21 1.48
CA LYS A 54 -15.30 6.56 1.38
C LYS A 54 -15.08 7.08 2.81
N ARG A 55 -13.88 6.88 3.34
CA ARG A 55 -13.48 7.39 4.66
C ARG A 55 -13.22 8.88 4.48
N SER A 56 -13.97 9.72 5.19
CA SER A 56 -13.64 11.14 5.26
C SER A 56 -12.26 11.29 5.93
N PRO A 57 -11.43 12.23 5.48
CA PRO A 57 -10.14 12.44 6.10
C PRO A 57 -10.29 12.70 7.59
N THR A 58 -9.42 12.10 8.41
CA THR A 58 -9.39 12.48 9.83
C THR A 58 -8.74 13.86 9.91
N GLN A 59 -9.24 14.75 10.77
CA GLN A 59 -8.65 16.09 10.99
C GLN A 59 -7.12 16.00 11.24
N ARG A 60 -6.70 14.97 11.99
CA ARG A 60 -5.28 14.64 12.25
C ARG A 60 -4.45 14.45 10.98
N SER A 61 -4.97 13.74 9.98
CA SER A 61 -4.27 13.47 8.72
C SER A 61 -4.05 14.75 7.92
N ILE A 62 -5.07 15.61 7.89
CA ILE A 62 -5.02 16.92 7.24
C ILE A 62 -4.02 17.83 7.96
N ASP A 63 -4.10 17.90 9.29
CA ASP A 63 -3.22 18.72 10.12
C ASP A 63 -1.75 18.31 9.95
N GLY A 64 -1.48 17.00 9.90
CA GLY A 64 -0.14 16.45 9.67
C GLY A 64 0.44 16.87 8.31
N LEU A 65 -0.34 16.74 7.24
CA LEU A 65 0.09 17.19 5.91
C LEU A 65 0.29 18.71 5.85
N LEU A 66 -0.60 19.49 6.46
CA LEU A 66 -0.51 20.94 6.54
C LEU A 66 0.74 21.41 7.29
N LEU A 67 1.10 20.76 8.41
CA LEU A 67 2.33 21.04 9.12
C LEU A 67 3.56 20.75 8.23
N ALA A 68 3.56 19.61 7.54
CA ALA A 68 4.65 19.25 6.62
C ALA A 68 4.83 20.26 5.47
N LEU A 69 3.73 20.80 4.94
CA LEU A 69 3.74 21.86 3.92
C LEU A 69 4.21 23.22 4.47
N ARG A 70 3.75 23.59 5.67
CA ARG A 70 4.11 24.86 6.34
C ARG A 70 5.57 24.91 6.78
N ASP A 71 6.14 23.77 7.13
CA ASP A 71 7.54 23.67 7.55
C ASP A 71 8.49 23.38 6.38
N GLY A 72 7.94 23.10 5.19
CA GLY A 72 8.72 22.88 3.97
C GLY A 72 9.31 21.47 3.84
N TYR A 73 8.86 20.52 4.67
CA TYR A 73 9.18 19.09 4.51
C TYR A 73 8.56 18.51 3.25
N VAL A 74 7.37 19.00 2.86
CA VAL A 74 6.72 18.70 1.59
C VAL A 74 6.67 19.97 0.76
N ARG A 75 7.04 19.88 -0.52
CA ARG A 75 6.86 20.98 -1.48
C ARG A 75 5.58 20.77 -2.25
N ALA A 76 4.88 21.85 -2.53
CA ALA A 76 3.67 21.84 -3.35
C ALA A 76 3.75 22.88 -4.45
N THR A 77 3.17 22.54 -5.59
CA THR A 77 2.95 23.46 -6.70
C THR A 77 1.46 23.63 -6.91
N GLY A 78 1.03 24.81 -7.35
CA GLY A 78 -0.37 25.05 -7.66
C GLY A 78 -0.53 26.15 -8.69
N ARG A 79 -1.70 26.22 -9.31
CA ARG A 79 -2.02 27.26 -10.28
C ARG A 79 -2.48 28.51 -9.54
N ARG A 80 -1.68 29.57 -9.63
CA ARG A 80 -1.90 30.82 -8.90
C ARG A 80 -2.86 31.75 -9.64
N SER A 81 -3.78 32.36 -8.91
CA SER A 81 -4.47 33.60 -9.29
C SER A 81 -4.15 34.72 -8.31
N THR A 82 -4.09 35.95 -8.80
CA THR A 82 -4.02 37.18 -8.00
C THR A 82 -5.18 38.14 -8.29
N THR A 83 -6.11 37.75 -9.17
CA THR A 83 -7.20 38.62 -9.63
C THR A 83 -8.53 38.14 -9.06
N LYS A 84 -9.14 38.99 -8.22
CA LYS A 84 -10.51 38.78 -7.71
C LYS A 84 -11.52 39.41 -8.66
N ARG A 85 -12.64 38.74 -8.91
CA ARG A 85 -13.82 39.38 -9.49
C ARG A 85 -14.70 39.92 -8.35
N PRO A 86 -15.09 41.20 -8.36
CA PRO A 86 -16.16 41.66 -7.50
C PRO A 86 -17.46 41.00 -7.96
N CYS A 87 -18.06 40.17 -7.10
CA CYS A 87 -19.41 39.64 -7.33
C CYS A 87 -20.40 40.62 -6.70
N PRO A 88 -21.32 41.24 -7.47
CA PRO A 88 -22.26 42.22 -6.92
C PRO A 88 -23.38 41.60 -6.06
N THR A 89 -23.55 40.28 -6.09
CA THR A 89 -24.71 39.59 -5.49
C THR A 89 -24.36 38.52 -4.45
N SER A 90 -23.09 38.33 -4.12
CA SER A 90 -22.68 37.43 -3.04
C SER A 90 -21.37 37.88 -2.42
N ASP A 91 -21.21 37.68 -1.11
CA ASP A 91 -19.95 37.92 -0.39
C ASP A 91 -18.82 36.94 -0.80
N THR A 92 -19.11 36.00 -1.70
CA THR A 92 -18.09 35.11 -2.27
C THR A 92 -17.22 35.87 -3.28
N ARG A 93 -16.02 36.24 -2.83
CA ARG A 93 -14.94 36.73 -3.68
C ARG A 93 -14.46 35.58 -4.57
N GLN A 94 -14.94 35.52 -5.81
CA GLN A 94 -14.48 34.52 -6.77
C GLN A 94 -13.17 34.95 -7.41
N TRP A 95 -12.10 34.19 -7.17
CA TRP A 95 -10.84 34.30 -7.88
C TRP A 95 -10.98 33.83 -9.32
N ARG A 96 -10.31 34.49 -10.26
CA ARG A 96 -10.31 34.12 -11.68
C ARG A 96 -8.91 34.24 -12.27
N LEU A 97 -8.71 33.70 -13.47
CA LEU A 97 -7.42 33.80 -14.19
C LEU A 97 -6.28 33.07 -13.46
N HIS A 98 -6.52 31.81 -13.10
CA HIS A 98 -5.45 30.94 -12.63
C HIS A 98 -4.44 30.71 -13.75
N SER A 99 -3.16 30.99 -13.46
CA SER A 99 -2.03 30.72 -14.36
C SER A 99 -2.13 29.31 -14.93
N THR A 100 -1.86 29.12 -16.22
CA THR A 100 -1.79 27.77 -16.81
C THR A 100 -0.66 26.96 -16.19
N ASP A 101 0.49 27.61 -15.97
CA ASP A 101 1.67 26.96 -15.42
C ASP A 101 1.61 26.93 -13.89
N PRO A 102 1.80 25.75 -13.27
CA PRO A 102 1.85 25.63 -11.83
C PRO A 102 3.11 26.29 -11.28
N THR A 103 2.94 27.03 -10.19
CA THR A 103 4.03 27.73 -9.49
C THR A 103 4.23 27.11 -8.12
N LEU A 104 5.46 27.12 -7.62
CA LEU A 104 5.78 26.68 -6.27
C LEU A 104 5.01 27.52 -5.24
N ILE A 105 4.32 26.84 -4.32
CA ILE A 105 3.69 27.47 -3.16
C ILE A 105 4.73 27.54 -2.05
N THR A 106 5.03 28.76 -1.60
CA THR A 106 6.05 28.99 -0.57
C THR A 106 5.54 28.62 0.82
N THR A 107 6.46 28.35 1.76
CA THR A 107 6.11 28.09 3.18
C THR A 107 5.36 29.26 3.80
N ASP A 108 5.70 30.50 3.42
CA ASP A 108 5.02 31.70 3.93
C ASP A 108 3.59 31.83 3.39
N GLU A 109 3.36 31.44 2.14
CA GLU A 109 2.00 31.34 1.58
C GLU A 109 1.19 30.24 2.27
N TRP A 110 1.78 29.08 2.56
CA TRP A 110 1.13 28.03 3.37
C TRP A 110 0.80 28.45 4.80
N ARG A 111 1.62 29.33 5.39
CA ARG A 111 1.42 29.85 6.76
C ARG A 111 0.40 30.97 6.81
N SER A 112 0.35 31.82 5.78
CA SER A 112 -0.56 32.98 5.71
C SER A 112 -1.89 32.69 5.03
N GLY A 113 -1.97 31.60 4.27
CA GLY A 113 -3.17 31.16 3.59
C GLY A 113 -4.07 30.25 4.43
N GLU A 114 -5.35 30.26 4.09
CA GLU A 114 -6.37 29.35 4.60
C GLU A 114 -6.63 28.27 3.55
N LEU A 115 -6.48 27.00 3.94
CA LEU A 115 -6.79 25.86 3.09
C LEU A 115 -8.26 25.49 3.28
N ASP A 116 -9.05 25.62 2.22
CA ASP A 116 -10.37 24.98 2.12
C ASP A 116 -10.16 23.52 1.72
N VAL A 117 -10.43 22.61 2.64
CA VAL A 117 -10.22 21.16 2.45
C VAL A 117 -11.27 20.57 1.51
N ASP A 118 -12.48 21.12 1.49
CA ASP A 118 -13.57 20.62 0.65
C ASP A 118 -13.36 21.02 -0.81
N ALA A 119 -12.90 22.27 -1.03
CA ALA A 119 -12.59 22.77 -2.36
C ALA A 119 -11.15 22.42 -2.82
N LEU A 120 -10.26 22.05 -1.90
CA LEU A 120 -8.82 21.87 -2.11
C LEU A 120 -8.14 23.13 -2.67
N GLU A 121 -8.56 24.29 -2.17
CA GLU A 121 -8.08 25.60 -2.57
C GLU A 121 -7.33 26.27 -1.42
N LEU A 122 -6.14 26.80 -1.69
CA LEU A 122 -5.40 27.60 -0.72
C LEU A 122 -5.62 29.08 -1.03
N THR A 123 -6.24 29.81 -0.12
CA THR A 123 -6.61 31.21 -0.33
C THR A 123 -5.87 32.12 0.63
N GLY A 124 -5.21 33.13 0.08
CA GLY A 124 -4.62 34.23 0.83
C GLY A 124 -5.41 35.53 0.68
N SER A 125 -4.88 36.61 1.27
CA SER A 125 -5.51 37.94 1.17
C SER A 125 -5.53 38.47 -0.27
N THR A 126 -4.49 38.20 -1.06
CA THR A 126 -4.26 38.73 -2.42
C THR A 126 -3.97 37.66 -3.48
N TRP A 127 -4.04 36.38 -3.13
CA TRP A 127 -3.84 35.28 -4.06
C TRP A 127 -4.73 34.06 -3.74
N GLN A 128 -4.90 33.17 -4.71
CA GLN A 128 -5.46 31.83 -4.55
C GLN A 128 -4.65 30.81 -5.35
N TYR A 129 -4.48 29.61 -4.80
CA TYR A 129 -3.97 28.44 -5.51
C TYR A 129 -5.07 27.38 -5.64
N ILE A 130 -5.16 26.82 -6.85
CA ILE A 130 -5.99 25.65 -7.16
C ILE A 130 -5.11 24.56 -7.80
N GLN A 131 -5.67 23.36 -7.94
CA GLN A 131 -4.97 22.21 -8.55
C GLN A 131 -3.60 22.02 -7.89
N ILE A 132 -3.62 21.91 -6.56
CA ILE A 132 -2.40 21.78 -5.75
C ILE A 132 -1.87 20.36 -5.92
N GLU A 133 -0.60 20.28 -6.30
CA GLU A 133 0.14 19.04 -6.53
C GLU A 133 1.34 18.96 -5.59
N VAL A 134 1.64 17.76 -5.12
CA VAL A 134 2.77 17.43 -4.25
C VAL A 134 3.53 16.25 -4.85
N PRO A 135 4.87 16.20 -4.77
CA PRO A 135 5.62 15.02 -5.20
C PRO A 135 5.33 13.82 -4.29
N ASP A 136 4.98 12.69 -4.88
CA ASP A 136 4.59 11.47 -4.16
C ASP A 136 5.69 10.97 -3.21
N PHE A 137 6.95 11.00 -3.65
CA PHE A 137 8.08 10.54 -2.87
C PHE A 137 8.28 11.34 -1.58
N MET A 138 7.95 12.65 -1.55
CA MET A 138 8.06 13.47 -0.35
C MET A 138 6.98 13.09 0.66
N VAL A 139 5.76 12.82 0.19
CA VAL A 139 4.67 12.34 1.03
C VAL A 139 5.02 10.96 1.58
N LYS A 140 5.50 10.04 0.73
CA LYS A 140 5.90 8.69 1.13
C LYS A 140 7.11 8.64 2.05
N ALA A 141 7.99 9.64 2.02
CA ALA A 141 9.12 9.72 2.95
C ALA A 141 8.67 9.97 4.39
N ILE A 142 7.53 10.65 4.59
CA ILE A 142 6.96 10.93 5.91
C ILE A 142 5.91 9.87 6.28
N TRP A 143 5.08 9.47 5.31
CA TRP A 143 4.05 8.45 5.45
C TRP A 143 4.30 7.29 4.47
N PRO A 144 5.18 6.34 4.83
CA PRO A 144 5.52 5.22 3.96
C PRO A 144 4.31 4.32 3.67
N ASP A 145 4.35 3.59 2.55
CA ASP A 145 3.31 2.62 2.21
C ASP A 145 3.17 1.55 3.31
N TRP A 146 1.92 1.19 3.64
CA TRP A 146 1.60 0.15 4.61
C TRP A 146 0.79 -1.01 3.97
N PRO A 147 1.19 -2.29 4.17
CA PRO A 147 2.46 -2.73 4.77
C PRO A 147 3.65 -2.26 3.92
N PRO A 148 4.87 -2.16 4.50
CA PRO A 148 6.05 -1.78 3.77
C PRO A 148 6.13 -2.62 2.49
N CYS A 149 6.10 -1.96 1.33
CA CYS A 149 6.46 -2.65 0.10
C CYS A 149 7.96 -2.91 0.20
N ASP A 150 8.34 -4.12 0.57
CA ASP A 150 9.69 -4.63 0.34
C ASP A 150 9.92 -4.60 -1.17
N VAL A 151 10.48 -3.50 -1.67
CA VAL A 151 10.96 -3.43 -3.05
C VAL A 151 12.38 -3.98 -3.06
N PRO A 152 12.65 -5.10 -3.77
CA PRO A 152 13.97 -5.67 -3.83
C PRO A 152 14.79 -4.94 -4.89
N ALA A 153 15.92 -4.33 -4.51
CA ALA A 153 17.07 -4.14 -5.41
C ALA A 153 18.34 -3.73 -4.64
N THR A 154 19.27 -4.69 -4.58
CA THR A 154 20.73 -4.49 -4.58
C THR A 154 21.35 -3.64 -3.47
N ALA A 155 21.56 -4.27 -2.32
CA ALA A 155 22.87 -4.25 -1.68
C ALA A 155 23.16 -5.67 -1.20
N SER A 156 24.01 -6.36 -1.97
CA SER A 156 24.76 -7.51 -1.46
C SER A 156 25.64 -6.97 -0.35
N GLU A 157 25.32 -7.32 0.90
CA GLU A 157 26.28 -7.65 1.95
C GLU A 157 25.52 -8.17 3.18
N ALA A 158 25.70 -9.47 3.41
CA ALA A 158 25.41 -10.22 4.64
C ALA A 158 24.09 -9.89 5.37
N SER A 159 23.01 -10.57 4.98
CA SER A 159 21.84 -10.74 5.85
C SER A 159 22.27 -11.35 7.19
N PRO A 160 21.69 -10.94 8.34
CA PRO A 160 21.78 -11.74 9.55
C PRO A 160 21.18 -13.09 9.19
N SER A 161 21.92 -14.19 9.35
CA SER A 161 21.50 -15.49 8.82
C SER A 161 20.07 -15.77 9.27
N ALA A 162 19.12 -15.60 8.36
CA ALA A 162 17.73 -15.92 8.61
C ALA A 162 17.75 -17.41 8.96
N TYR A 163 17.42 -17.71 10.22
CA TYR A 163 17.35 -19.08 10.68
C TYR A 163 16.34 -19.81 9.78
N ALA A 164 16.85 -20.58 8.83
CA ALA A 164 16.07 -21.35 7.89
C ALA A 164 16.30 -22.81 8.23
N THR A 165 15.23 -23.51 8.59
CA THR A 165 15.32 -24.95 8.83
C THR A 165 15.65 -25.65 7.50
N PRO A 166 16.38 -26.77 7.51
CA PRO A 166 16.68 -27.53 6.31
C PRO A 166 15.41 -27.90 5.51
N TYR A 167 14.29 -28.09 6.19
CA TYR A 167 12.98 -28.37 5.59
C TYR A 167 12.44 -27.20 4.75
N LEU A 168 12.57 -25.96 5.23
CA LEU A 168 12.14 -24.77 4.49
C LEU A 168 12.99 -24.57 3.23
N ALA A 169 14.31 -24.73 3.35
CA ALA A 169 15.21 -24.67 2.20
C ALA A 169 14.85 -25.71 1.14
N LEU A 170 14.49 -26.91 1.58
CA LEU A 170 14.14 -28.03 0.70
C LEU A 170 12.76 -27.86 0.04
N MET A 171 11.79 -27.27 0.74
CA MET A 171 10.50 -26.87 0.15
C MET A 171 10.68 -25.77 -0.90
N ASN A 172 11.53 -24.77 -0.64
CA ASN A 172 11.86 -23.73 -1.62
C ASN A 172 12.57 -24.30 -2.85
N ALA A 173 13.48 -25.25 -2.65
CA ALA A 173 14.12 -25.96 -3.76
C ALA A 173 13.12 -26.75 -4.61
N ALA A 174 12.11 -27.37 -4.00
CA ALA A 174 11.03 -28.04 -4.73
C ALA A 174 10.19 -27.05 -5.56
N ILE A 175 9.82 -25.90 -4.98
CA ILE A 175 9.07 -24.84 -5.67
C ILE A 175 9.84 -24.37 -6.91
N ALA A 176 11.14 -24.10 -6.76
CA ALA A 176 11.99 -23.69 -7.87
C ALA A 176 12.16 -24.79 -8.93
N HIS A 177 12.36 -26.05 -8.52
CA HIS A 177 12.56 -27.19 -9.42
C HIS A 177 11.32 -27.50 -10.27
N PHE A 178 10.13 -27.42 -9.69
CA PHE A 178 8.87 -27.69 -10.39
C PHE A 178 8.21 -26.44 -10.98
N GLY A 179 8.79 -25.25 -10.78
CA GLY A 179 8.21 -23.99 -11.25
C GLY A 179 6.83 -23.72 -10.67
N LEU A 180 6.61 -24.10 -9.40
CA LEU A 180 5.29 -24.00 -8.79
C LEU A 180 4.86 -22.53 -8.73
N SER A 181 3.72 -22.23 -9.32
CA SER A 181 3.12 -20.90 -9.40
C SER A 181 1.62 -21.01 -9.12
N ALA A 182 0.93 -19.88 -8.94
CA ALA A 182 -0.52 -19.89 -8.71
C ALA A 182 -1.31 -20.65 -9.79
N GLU A 183 -0.78 -20.72 -11.01
CA GLU A 183 -1.39 -21.36 -12.17
C GLU A 183 -0.92 -22.81 -12.37
N ASP A 184 0.32 -23.14 -11.96
CA ASP A 184 0.88 -24.49 -12.04
C ASP A 184 1.30 -25.00 -10.67
N GLN A 185 0.50 -25.91 -10.12
CA GLN A 185 0.63 -26.41 -8.75
C GLN A 185 1.28 -27.78 -8.66
N GLY A 186 1.64 -28.37 -9.82
CA GLY A 186 2.17 -29.72 -9.89
C GLY A 186 1.23 -30.81 -9.33
N LYS A 187 1.55 -32.06 -9.63
CA LYS A 187 0.88 -33.23 -9.05
C LYS A 187 1.51 -33.56 -7.71
N LYS A 188 0.68 -33.92 -6.71
CA LYS A 188 1.15 -34.23 -5.35
C LYS A 188 2.13 -35.41 -5.36
N GLU A 189 1.83 -36.41 -6.20
CA GLU A 189 2.60 -37.64 -6.32
C GLU A 189 4.02 -37.35 -6.82
N ASN A 190 4.17 -36.45 -7.79
CA ASN A 190 5.47 -36.05 -8.34
C ASN A 190 6.33 -35.32 -7.30
N LEU A 191 5.70 -34.48 -6.48
CA LEU A 191 6.37 -33.76 -5.40
C LEU A 191 6.81 -34.71 -4.29
N LEU A 192 5.92 -35.64 -3.91
CA LEU A 192 6.21 -36.67 -2.89
C LEU A 192 7.38 -37.55 -3.32
N ASP A 193 7.40 -38.02 -4.57
CA ASP A 193 8.50 -38.83 -5.12
C ASP A 193 9.81 -38.06 -5.18
N TRP A 194 9.76 -36.74 -5.38
CA TRP A 194 10.94 -35.88 -5.35
C TRP A 194 11.48 -35.70 -3.93
N PHE A 195 10.61 -35.45 -2.95
CA PHE A 195 11.00 -35.32 -1.54
C PHE A 195 11.60 -36.61 -0.98
N LEU A 196 11.06 -37.77 -1.33
CA LEU A 196 11.60 -39.08 -0.89
C LEU A 196 13.02 -39.36 -1.40
N LYS A 197 13.47 -38.70 -2.47
CA LYS A 197 14.82 -38.83 -3.00
C LYS A 197 15.83 -37.92 -2.32
N GLN A 198 15.37 -36.96 -1.51
CA GLN A 198 16.24 -36.04 -0.80
C GLN A 198 16.69 -36.59 0.56
N GLN A 199 17.79 -36.04 1.07
CA GLN A 199 18.31 -36.32 2.41
C GLN A 199 18.52 -35.01 3.16
N ILE A 200 18.22 -35.01 4.45
CA ILE A 200 18.44 -33.87 5.35
C ILE A 200 19.37 -34.37 6.45
N GLU A 201 20.52 -33.71 6.64
CA GLU A 201 21.52 -34.09 7.65
C GLU A 201 22.00 -35.56 7.53
N GLY A 202 21.93 -36.14 6.32
CA GLY A 202 22.31 -37.52 6.03
C GLY A 202 21.20 -38.55 6.28
N GLU A 203 20.03 -38.13 6.77
CA GLU A 203 18.86 -39.00 6.95
C GLU A 203 17.89 -38.91 5.75
N PRO A 204 17.32 -40.04 5.30
CA PRO A 204 16.29 -40.03 4.26
C PRO A 204 14.98 -39.45 4.80
N ILE A 205 14.30 -38.66 3.97
CA ILE A 205 13.02 -38.04 4.35
C ILE A 205 11.94 -39.12 4.50
N SER A 206 11.27 -39.14 5.65
CA SER A 206 10.16 -40.08 5.88
C SER A 206 8.98 -39.79 4.95
N ARG A 207 8.24 -40.83 4.54
CA ARG A 207 7.05 -40.68 3.67
C ARG A 207 5.99 -39.74 4.24
N LYS A 208 5.79 -39.74 5.56
CA LYS A 208 4.83 -38.84 6.23
C LYS A 208 5.27 -37.39 6.12
N LEU A 209 6.56 -37.12 6.29
CA LEU A 209 7.13 -35.79 6.19
C LEU A 209 7.10 -35.29 4.74
N ALA A 210 7.47 -36.14 3.78
CA ALA A 210 7.36 -35.85 2.35
C ALA A 210 5.92 -35.52 1.94
N ASP A 211 4.93 -36.26 2.44
CA ASP A 211 3.50 -36.01 2.17
C ASP A 211 3.03 -34.66 2.76
N ALA A 212 3.48 -34.32 3.96
CA ALA A 212 3.20 -33.03 4.59
C ALA A 212 3.82 -31.88 3.80
N MET A 213 5.10 -31.97 3.42
CA MET A 213 5.79 -30.94 2.64
C MET A 213 5.17 -30.76 1.25
N ALA A 214 4.87 -31.85 0.55
CA ALA A 214 4.16 -31.81 -0.74
C ALA A 214 2.77 -31.18 -0.65
N THR A 215 2.14 -31.27 0.52
CA THR A 215 0.87 -30.59 0.79
C THR A 215 1.11 -29.09 1.04
N LEU A 216 2.04 -28.74 1.93
CA LEU A 216 2.31 -27.36 2.34
C LEU A 216 2.76 -26.44 1.19
N ILE A 217 3.53 -26.95 0.23
CA ILE A 217 3.99 -26.14 -0.91
C ILE A 217 2.91 -25.88 -1.97
N ARG A 218 1.79 -26.61 -1.93
CA ARG A 218 0.67 -26.45 -2.86
C ARG A 218 -0.40 -25.57 -2.23
N LEU A 219 -1.04 -24.74 -3.03
CA LEU A 219 -2.17 -23.91 -2.61
C LEU A 219 -3.33 -24.77 -2.11
N PRO A 220 -4.06 -24.34 -1.06
CA PRO A 220 -5.23 -25.04 -0.56
C PRO A 220 -6.29 -25.33 -1.63
N SER A 221 -6.38 -24.49 -2.66
CA SER A 221 -7.28 -24.68 -3.82
C SER A 221 -6.90 -25.91 -4.66
N ALA A 222 -5.61 -26.18 -4.85
CA ALA A 222 -5.10 -27.31 -5.63
C ALA A 222 -5.05 -28.64 -4.83
N GLN A 223 -5.24 -28.55 -3.51
CA GLN A 223 -5.36 -29.71 -2.62
C GLN A 223 -6.80 -30.29 -2.61
N ARG A 224 -7.81 -29.51 -3.01
CA ARG A 224 -9.21 -29.96 -3.10
C ARG A 224 -9.46 -30.78 -4.37
N GLY A 225 -8.91 -31.98 -4.41
CA GLY A 225 -9.28 -32.97 -5.43
C GLY A 225 -10.66 -33.58 -5.16
N GLY A 226 -11.66 -33.22 -5.96
CA GLY A 226 -12.73 -34.14 -6.39
C GLY A 226 -13.79 -34.62 -5.39
N ALA A 227 -14.37 -33.74 -4.55
CA ALA A 227 -15.63 -34.07 -3.88
C ALA A 227 -16.81 -33.97 -4.88
N LYS A 228 -17.44 -35.11 -5.19
CA LYS A 228 -18.69 -35.26 -5.95
C LYS A 228 -19.63 -34.08 -5.67
N ARG A 229 -19.98 -33.31 -6.70
CA ARG A 229 -21.22 -32.53 -6.69
C ARG A 229 -22.37 -33.52 -6.58
N VAL A 230 -22.78 -33.86 -5.36
CA VAL A 230 -24.07 -34.49 -5.12
C VAL A 230 -25.08 -33.39 -5.43
N LEU A 231 -25.58 -33.38 -6.67
CA LEU A 231 -26.86 -32.76 -6.98
C LEU A 231 -27.88 -33.45 -6.06
N GLY A 232 -28.28 -32.78 -4.99
CA GLY A 232 -29.50 -33.13 -4.27
C GLY A 232 -30.69 -32.97 -5.23
N PRO A 233 -31.71 -33.85 -5.16
CA PRO A 233 -32.84 -33.78 -6.07
C PRO A 233 -33.59 -32.46 -5.91
N ASP A 234 -33.88 -31.83 -7.05
CA ASP A 234 -34.63 -30.58 -7.15
C ASP A 234 -36.10 -30.83 -6.78
N LEU A 235 -36.51 -30.39 -5.57
CA LEU A 235 -37.87 -30.50 -5.06
C LEU A 235 -38.74 -29.32 -5.52
N ARG A 236 -38.70 -28.98 -6.81
CA ARG A 236 -39.65 -28.05 -7.43
C ARG A 236 -40.36 -28.72 -8.61
N LYS A 237 -41.25 -29.65 -8.28
CA LYS A 237 -42.45 -30.02 -9.05
C LYS A 237 -43.21 -31.10 -8.30
N ILE A 238 -44.18 -30.70 -7.48
CA ILE A 238 -45.55 -31.25 -7.44
C ILE A 238 -46.48 -30.08 -7.14
#